data_AF-A0A150IHZ1-F1
#
_entry.id   AF-A0A150IHZ1-F1
#
_cell.length_a   1.000
_cell.length_b   1.000
_cell.length_c   1.000
_cell.angle_alpha   90.00
_cell.angle_beta   90.00
_cell.angle_gamma   90.00
#
_symmetry.space_group_name_H-M   'P 1'
#
loop_
_entity.id
_entity.type
_entity.pdbx_description
1 polymer ?
#
loop_
_entity_poly.entity_id
_entity_poly.type
_entity_poly.pdbx_seq_one_letter_code
_entity_poly.pdbx_strand_id
1 'polypeptide(L)'
;MLTALKALDDISEGEVLVIDGGGITKFSLFGDLMAMQAKLKKVAGVVVDGAIRDVKSIREEGLPVFCRGIVTKAGTATRLGEVNVPIVCGGIIVNPGDWIVGDDDGVVVIPKDKVEEVIHSAEETLKREAIIREAIEQGKSISKLL
;
A
#
# COMPACT_ATOMS: atom_id res chain seq x y z
N MET A 1 16.59 1.85 -6.40
CA MET A 1 16.00 1.38 -7.68
C MET A 1 16.37 -0.08 -7.97
N LEU A 2 17.67 -0.48 -7.94
CA LEU A 2 18.06 -1.89 -8.11
C LEU A 2 17.39 -2.86 -7.11
N THR A 3 17.23 -2.46 -5.84
CA THR A 3 16.59 -3.28 -4.82
C THR A 3 15.11 -3.58 -5.11
N ALA A 4 14.37 -2.61 -5.67
CA ALA A 4 12.97 -2.81 -6.05
C ALA A 4 12.84 -3.78 -7.24
N LEU A 5 13.78 -3.73 -8.19
CA LEU A 5 13.84 -4.72 -9.29
C LEU A 5 14.07 -6.13 -8.75
N LYS A 6 15.04 -6.28 -7.84
CA LYS A 6 15.29 -7.58 -7.18
C LYS A 6 14.05 -8.09 -6.43
N ALA A 7 13.36 -7.21 -5.70
CA ALA A 7 12.12 -7.59 -5.02
C ALA A 7 11.04 -8.04 -6.01
N LEU A 8 10.92 -7.38 -7.17
CA LEU A 8 10.00 -7.80 -8.23
C LEU A 8 10.38 -9.15 -8.86
N ASP A 9 11.65 -9.55 -8.86
CA ASP A 9 12.05 -10.87 -9.35
C ASP A 9 11.56 -12.00 -8.43
N ASP A 10 11.51 -11.76 -7.13
CA ASP A 10 11.15 -12.76 -6.11
C ASP A 10 9.66 -12.71 -5.69
N ILE A 11 8.94 -11.61 -5.95
CA ILE A 11 7.54 -11.44 -5.52
C ILE A 11 6.59 -12.45 -6.20
N SER A 12 5.60 -12.91 -5.43
CA SER A 12 4.57 -13.88 -5.83
C SER A 12 3.23 -13.22 -6.17
N GLU A 13 2.38 -13.96 -6.86
CA GLU A 13 0.99 -13.57 -7.16
C GLU A 13 0.23 -13.25 -5.86
N GLY A 14 -0.51 -12.14 -5.85
CA GLY A 14 -1.31 -11.69 -4.71
C GLY A 14 -0.54 -10.94 -3.61
N GLU A 15 0.79 -10.89 -3.65
CA GLU A 15 1.58 -10.12 -2.67
C GLU A 15 1.52 -8.61 -2.97
N VAL A 16 1.81 -7.79 -1.96
CA VAL A 16 1.93 -6.33 -2.09
C VAL A 16 3.39 -5.93 -1.96
N LEU A 17 3.91 -5.18 -2.92
CA LEU A 17 5.27 -4.64 -2.85
C LEU A 17 5.29 -3.36 -2.02
N VAL A 18 6.02 -3.34 -0.91
CA VAL A 18 6.22 -2.14 -0.08
C VAL A 18 7.67 -1.66 -0.20
N ILE A 19 7.86 -0.41 -0.61
CA ILE A 19 9.17 0.22 -0.81
C ILE A 19 9.36 1.35 0.19
N ASP A 20 10.30 1.17 1.11
CA ASP A 20 10.81 2.25 1.95
C ASP A 20 11.80 3.10 1.14
N GLY A 21 11.38 4.32 0.82
CA GLY A 21 12.18 5.34 0.17
C GLY A 21 12.60 6.48 1.11
N GLY A 22 12.37 6.34 2.41
CA GLY A 22 12.58 7.38 3.41
C GLY A 22 11.74 8.65 3.18
N GLY A 23 10.60 8.54 2.50
CA GLY A 23 9.76 9.67 2.12
C GLY A 23 10.37 10.58 1.06
N ILE A 24 11.43 10.15 0.35
CA ILE A 24 12.14 11.01 -0.59
C ILE A 24 11.26 11.32 -1.82
N THR A 25 11.09 12.62 -2.08
CA THR A 25 10.38 13.16 -3.25
C THR A 25 11.27 14.03 -4.15
N LYS A 26 12.60 13.84 -4.09
CA LYS A 26 13.56 14.51 -4.99
C LYS A 26 13.75 13.77 -6.31
N PHE A 27 13.43 12.48 -6.35
CA PHE A 27 13.51 11.59 -7.49
C PHE A 27 12.54 10.42 -7.30
N SER A 28 12.14 9.76 -8.39
CA SER A 28 11.23 8.63 -8.37
C SER A 28 11.95 7.29 -8.13
N LEU A 29 11.27 6.41 -7.41
CA LEU A 29 11.72 5.08 -7.04
C LEU A 29 11.05 3.98 -7.85
N PHE A 30 9.90 4.28 -8.45
CA PHE A 30 9.05 3.37 -9.19
C PHE A 30 8.48 4.06 -10.45
N GLY A 31 8.28 3.29 -11.52
CA GLY A 31 7.82 3.78 -12.83
C GLY A 31 7.09 2.70 -13.63
N ASP A 32 6.74 3.03 -14.87
CA ASP A 32 5.89 2.19 -15.74
C ASP A 32 6.41 0.78 -16.00
N LEU A 33 7.70 0.60 -16.30
CA LEU A 33 8.28 -0.72 -16.56
C LEU A 33 8.20 -1.65 -15.33
N MET A 34 8.39 -1.09 -14.14
CA MET A 34 8.23 -1.84 -12.89
C MET A 34 6.75 -2.18 -12.65
N ALA A 35 5.84 -1.25 -12.96
CA ALA A 35 4.40 -1.49 -12.88
C ALA A 35 3.94 -2.59 -13.85
N MET A 36 4.45 -2.58 -15.09
CA MET A 36 4.19 -3.62 -16.08
C MET A 36 4.66 -4.99 -15.58
N GLN A 37 5.88 -5.09 -15.03
CA GLN A 37 6.39 -6.33 -14.45
C GLN A 37 5.53 -6.80 -13.26
N ALA A 38 5.19 -5.89 -12.34
CA ALA A 38 4.34 -6.19 -11.18
C ALA A 38 2.97 -6.71 -11.61
N LYS A 39 2.35 -6.09 -12.62
CA LYS A 39 1.09 -6.54 -13.20
C LYS A 39 1.20 -7.93 -13.82
N LEU A 40 2.25 -8.20 -14.61
CA LEU A 40 2.47 -9.52 -15.22
C LEU A 40 2.64 -10.62 -14.15
N LYS A 41 3.22 -10.26 -13.00
CA LYS A 41 3.31 -11.13 -11.82
C LYS A 41 2.05 -11.17 -10.96
N LYS A 42 1.02 -10.42 -11.32
CA LYS A 42 -0.26 -10.31 -10.60
C LYS A 42 -0.07 -9.92 -9.13
N VAL A 43 0.84 -8.98 -8.89
CA VAL A 43 1.01 -8.30 -7.61
C VAL A 43 -0.29 -7.57 -7.28
N ALA A 44 -0.77 -7.66 -6.04
CA ALA A 44 -2.04 -7.07 -5.63
C ALA A 44 -1.99 -5.54 -5.56
N GLY A 45 -0.81 -4.97 -5.30
CA GLY A 45 -0.57 -3.53 -5.29
C GLY A 45 0.86 -3.15 -4.95
N VAL A 46 1.16 -1.85 -5.01
CA VAL A 46 2.47 -1.30 -4.65
C VAL A 46 2.30 -0.11 -3.72
N VAL A 47 3.12 -0.04 -2.67
CA VAL A 47 3.20 1.10 -1.76
C VAL A 47 4.62 1.64 -1.78
N VAL A 48 4.78 2.94 -2.04
CA VAL A 48 6.08 3.59 -2.14
C VAL A 48 6.15 4.74 -1.14
N ASP A 49 6.96 4.61 -0.09
CA ASP A 49 7.28 5.74 0.80
C ASP A 49 8.29 6.68 0.12
N GLY A 50 7.86 7.31 -0.97
CA GLY A 50 8.65 8.16 -1.84
C GLY A 50 7.89 8.51 -3.11
N ALA A 51 8.58 9.11 -4.07
CA ALA A 51 7.95 9.50 -5.34
C ALA A 51 7.96 8.40 -6.41
N ILE A 52 6.99 8.48 -7.33
CA ILE A 52 6.90 7.66 -8.54
C ILE A 52 6.91 8.53 -9.80
N ARG A 53 6.98 7.91 -10.98
CA ARG A 53 6.82 8.56 -12.28
C ARG A 53 5.90 7.76 -13.20
N ASP A 54 5.62 8.30 -14.40
CA ASP A 54 4.86 7.61 -15.45
C ASP A 54 3.42 7.23 -15.04
N VAL A 55 2.80 8.09 -14.21
CA VAL A 55 1.51 7.84 -13.54
C VAL A 55 0.37 7.52 -14.50
N LYS A 56 0.37 8.12 -15.70
CA LYS A 56 -0.64 7.82 -16.72
C LYS A 56 -0.56 6.34 -17.12
N SER A 57 0.63 5.86 -17.50
CA SER A 57 0.86 4.47 -17.88
C SER A 57 0.53 3.52 -16.72
N ILE A 58 0.97 3.85 -15.49
CA ILE A 58 0.66 3.03 -14.30
C ILE A 58 -0.85 2.88 -14.08
N ARG A 59 -1.62 3.96 -14.27
CA ARG A 59 -3.08 3.92 -14.16
C ARG A 59 -3.72 3.09 -15.28
N GLU A 60 -3.23 3.21 -16.51
CA GLU A 60 -3.68 2.40 -17.65
C GLU A 60 -3.39 0.91 -17.47
N GLU A 61 -2.33 0.56 -16.72
CA GLU A 61 -2.06 -0.82 -16.35
C GLU A 61 -3.10 -1.40 -15.37
N GLY A 62 -3.81 -0.56 -14.62
CA GLY A 62 -4.80 -0.98 -13.63
C GLY A 62 -4.19 -1.52 -12.33
N LEU A 63 -2.90 -1.27 -12.08
CA LEU A 63 -2.21 -1.66 -10.86
C LEU A 63 -2.42 -0.59 -9.77
N PRO A 64 -2.96 -0.94 -8.58
CA PRO A 64 -3.05 -0.01 -7.46
C PRO A 64 -1.63 0.39 -6.97
N VAL A 65 -1.33 1.69 -6.97
CA VAL A 65 -0.05 2.23 -6.51
C VAL A 65 -0.26 3.42 -5.58
N PHE A 66 0.22 3.30 -4.35
CA PHE A 66 0.26 4.35 -3.34
C PHE A 66 1.66 4.99 -3.29
N CYS A 67 1.73 6.31 -3.18
CA CYS A 67 3.00 7.02 -3.16
C CYS A 67 2.93 8.36 -2.42
N ARG A 68 4.09 8.94 -2.08
CA ARG A 68 4.19 10.28 -1.48
C ARG A 68 4.09 11.43 -2.49
N GLY A 69 4.37 11.16 -3.76
CA GLY A 69 4.38 12.21 -4.78
C GLY A 69 4.77 11.72 -6.16
N ILE A 70 4.70 12.64 -7.12
CA ILE A 70 4.97 12.37 -8.53
C ILE A 70 6.16 13.21 -8.97
N VAL A 71 7.23 12.56 -9.43
CA VAL A 71 8.50 13.21 -9.78
C VAL A 71 9.10 12.56 -11.02
N THR A 72 9.27 13.33 -12.09
CA THR A 72 9.78 12.84 -13.40
C THR A 72 11.23 12.36 -13.34
N LYS A 73 12.06 12.98 -12.49
CA LYS A 73 13.47 12.63 -12.32
C LYS A 73 13.62 11.23 -11.75
N ALA A 74 14.23 10.32 -12.50
CA ALA A 74 14.57 8.98 -12.03
C ALA A 74 15.59 9.01 -10.90
N GLY A 75 15.41 8.18 -9.87
CA GLY A 75 16.49 7.89 -8.91
C GLY A 75 17.64 7.16 -9.57
N THR A 76 18.85 7.31 -9.04
CA THR A 76 20.00 6.52 -9.50
C THR A 76 20.10 5.22 -8.72
N ALA A 77 20.62 4.19 -9.38
CA ALA A 77 20.83 2.87 -8.79
C ALA A 77 22.17 2.77 -8.03
N THR A 78 22.50 3.80 -7.26
CA THR A 78 23.83 3.96 -6.64
C THR A 78 23.99 3.24 -5.31
N ARG A 79 22.89 2.81 -4.68
CA ARG A 79 22.90 2.08 -3.41
C ARG A 79 22.02 0.84 -3.51
N LEU A 80 22.57 -0.31 -3.11
CA LEU A 80 21.75 -1.48 -2.80
C LEU A 80 21.16 -1.29 -1.41
N GLY A 81 19.84 -1.30 -1.32
CA GLY A 81 19.11 -1.62 -0.10
C GLY A 81 18.88 -3.13 0.04
N GLU A 82 18.07 -3.50 1.02
CA GLU A 82 17.75 -4.88 1.37
C GLU A 82 16.33 -5.25 0.90
N VAL A 83 16.07 -6.55 0.73
CA VAL A 83 14.77 -7.11 0.33
C VAL A 83 14.33 -8.09 1.41
N ASN A 84 13.04 -8.17 1.70
CA ASN A 84 12.48 -9.05 2.72
C ASN A 84 13.10 -8.87 4.11
N VAL A 85 13.32 -7.61 4.49
CA VAL A 85 13.69 -7.19 5.85
C VAL A 85 12.62 -6.26 6.41
N PRO A 86 12.52 -6.08 7.74
CA PRO A 86 11.68 -5.05 8.33
C PRO A 86 12.09 -3.66 7.81
N ILE A 87 11.10 -2.86 7.41
CA ILE A 87 11.29 -1.50 6.89
C ILE A 87 10.40 -0.50 7.64
N VAL A 88 10.62 0.80 7.43
CA VAL A 88 9.73 1.85 7.91
C VAL A 88 9.06 2.52 6.71
N CYS A 89 7.76 2.30 6.53
CA CYS A 89 6.97 2.89 5.46
C CYS A 89 5.81 3.67 6.08
N GLY A 90 5.66 4.95 5.73
CA GLY A 90 4.59 5.74 6.34
C GLY A 90 4.89 6.17 7.78
N GLY A 91 6.10 5.94 8.29
CA GLY A 91 6.41 6.03 9.72
C GLY A 91 6.00 4.80 10.53
N ILE A 92 5.53 3.74 9.88
CA ILE A 92 5.11 2.46 10.49
C ILE A 92 6.08 1.36 10.12
N ILE A 93 6.36 0.45 11.06
CA ILE A 93 7.16 -0.74 10.81
C ILE A 93 6.33 -1.72 9.97
N VAL A 94 6.90 -2.18 8.86
CA VAL A 94 6.32 -3.22 8.01
C VAL A 94 7.27 -4.41 7.98
N ASN A 95 6.79 -5.59 8.37
CA ASN A 95 7.56 -6.81 8.31
C ASN A 95 7.18 -7.65 7.08
N PRO A 96 8.11 -8.45 6.56
CA PRO A 96 7.78 -9.46 5.57
C PRO A 96 6.66 -10.40 6.06
N GLY A 97 5.61 -10.48 5.25
CA GLY A 97 4.40 -11.27 5.52
C GLY A 97 3.26 -10.51 6.19
N ASP A 98 3.45 -9.26 6.62
CA ASP A 98 2.35 -8.42 7.11
C ASP A 98 1.36 -8.13 5.98
N TRP A 99 0.08 -8.01 6.33
CA TRP A 99 -0.99 -7.76 5.39
C TRP A 99 -1.10 -6.27 5.11
N ILE A 100 -1.23 -5.92 3.84
CA ILE A 100 -1.37 -4.55 3.38
C ILE A 100 -2.75 -4.39 2.77
N VAL A 101 -3.54 -3.48 3.33
CA VAL A 101 -4.86 -3.12 2.82
C VAL A 101 -4.80 -1.66 2.39
N GLY A 102 -5.28 -1.36 1.18
CA GLY A 102 -5.30 0.00 0.68
C GLY A 102 -6.58 0.32 -0.08
N ASP A 103 -7.07 1.54 0.12
CA ASP A 103 -8.24 2.11 -0.53
C ASP A 103 -8.04 3.62 -0.77
N ASP A 104 -9.11 4.35 -1.06
CA ASP A 104 -9.02 5.80 -1.33
C ASP A 104 -8.63 6.63 -0.10
N ASP A 105 -8.80 6.11 1.12
CA ASP A 105 -8.46 6.79 2.37
C ASP A 105 -6.99 6.60 2.75
N GLY A 106 -6.39 5.48 2.35
CA GLY A 106 -4.95 5.28 2.47
C GLY A 106 -4.51 3.82 2.50
N VAL A 107 -3.52 3.55 3.35
CA VAL A 107 -2.90 2.22 3.49
C VAL A 107 -2.80 1.85 4.96
N VAL A 108 -3.24 0.63 5.28
CA VAL A 108 -3.16 0.03 6.61
C VAL A 108 -2.23 -1.19 6.55
N VAL A 109 -1.41 -1.33 7.59
CA VAL A 109 -0.54 -2.49 7.81
C VAL A 109 -1.12 -3.31 8.95
N ILE A 110 -1.35 -4.60 8.72
CA ILE A 110 -1.86 -5.54 9.71
C ILE A 110 -0.76 -6.58 9.97
N PRO A 111 -0.22 -6.66 11.20
CA PRO A 111 0.76 -7.68 11.54
C PRO A 111 0.22 -9.09 11.23
N LYS A 112 1.05 -9.94 10.63
CA LYS A 112 0.62 -11.27 10.16
C LYS A 112 0.04 -12.18 11.25
N ASP A 113 0.48 -12.00 12.49
CA ASP A 113 0.00 -12.73 13.67
C ASP A 113 -1.31 -12.16 14.26
N LYS A 114 -1.79 -11.03 13.71
CA LYS A 114 -2.98 -10.30 14.16
C LYS A 114 -4.10 -10.26 13.14
N VAL A 115 -3.92 -10.84 11.96
CA VAL A 115 -4.87 -10.76 10.83
C VAL A 115 -6.27 -11.24 11.23
N GLU A 116 -6.39 -12.42 11.85
CA GLU A 116 -7.69 -12.98 12.26
C GLU A 116 -8.40 -12.10 13.30
N GLU A 117 -7.64 -11.56 14.27
CA GLU A 117 -8.16 -10.65 15.29
C GLU A 117 -8.71 -9.36 14.66
N VAL A 118 -7.96 -8.78 13.72
CA VAL A 118 -8.35 -7.56 13.00
C VAL A 118 -9.57 -7.79 12.11
N ILE A 119 -9.63 -8.91 11.38
CA ILE A 119 -10.80 -9.26 10.54
C ILE A 119 -12.05 -9.36 11.41
N HIS A 120 -11.98 -10.08 12.53
CA HIS A 120 -13.12 -10.23 13.43
C HIS A 120 -13.59 -8.88 13.99
N SER A 121 -12.66 -8.05 14.47
CA SER A 121 -12.99 -6.71 14.98
C SER A 121 -13.57 -5.78 13.91
N ALA A 122 -13.09 -5.90 12.66
CA ALA A 122 -13.62 -5.14 11.53
C ALA A 122 -15.06 -5.56 11.18
N GLU A 123 -15.35 -6.86 11.17
CA GLU A 123 -16.72 -7.36 10.95
C GLU A 123 -17.72 -6.90 12.02
N GLU A 124 -17.31 -6.90 13.29
CA GLU A 124 -18.14 -6.39 14.38
C GLU A 124 -18.41 -4.89 14.24
N THR A 125 -17.38 -4.12 13.86
CA THR A 125 -17.50 -2.68 13.59
C THR A 125 -18.47 -2.42 12.46
N LEU A 126 -18.36 -3.14 11.33
CA LEU A 126 -19.28 -3.02 10.20
C LEU A 126 -20.73 -3.30 10.59
N LYS A 127 -20.98 -4.33 11.42
CA LYS A 127 -22.33 -4.63 11.92
C LYS A 127 -22.87 -3.50 12.80
N ARG A 128 -22.05 -2.93 13.69
CA ARG A 128 -22.43 -1.80 14.54
C ARG A 128 -22.72 -0.55 13.71
N GLU A 129 -21.87 -0.25 12.74
CA GLU A 129 -22.04 0.90 11.85
C GLU A 129 -23.28 0.80 10.97
N ALA A 130 -23.66 -0.41 10.52
CA ALA A 130 -24.90 -0.63 9.79
C ALA A 130 -26.13 -0.24 10.63
N ILE A 131 -26.17 -0.66 11.91
CA ILE A 131 -27.25 -0.30 12.85
C ILE A 131 -27.29 1.22 13.09
N ILE A 132 -26.12 1.84 13.27
CA ILE A 132 -26.02 3.30 13.44
C ILE A 132 -26.51 4.01 12.18
N ARG A 133 -26.18 3.52 10.99
CA ARG A 133 -26.60 4.08 9.71
C ARG A 133 -28.12 4.03 9.54
N GLU A 134 -28.75 2.89 9.80
CA GLU A 134 -30.21 2.75 9.77
C GLU A 134 -30.90 3.70 10.77
N ALA A 135 -30.33 3.85 11.97
CA ALA A 135 -30.82 4.78 12.98
C ALA A 135 -30.73 6.25 12.52
N ILE A 136 -29.65 6.63 11.84
CA ILE A 136 -29.47 7.96 11.26
C ILE A 136 -30.49 8.20 10.13
N GLU A 137 -30.73 7.22 9.26
CA GLU A 137 -31.75 7.30 8.20
C GLU A 137 -33.16 7.50 8.76
N GLN A 138 -33.42 7.02 9.98
CA GLN A 138 -34.66 7.25 10.73
C GLN A 138 -34.69 8.61 11.46
N GLY A 139 -33.70 9.48 11.25
CA GLY A 139 -33.62 10.82 11.83
C GLY A 139 -33.05 10.89 13.25
N LYS A 140 -32.46 9.81 13.77
CA LYS A 140 -31.77 9.85 15.07
C LYS A 140 -30.42 10.57 14.93
N SER A 141 -30.03 11.30 15.97
CA SER A 141 -28.77 12.04 15.99
C SER A 141 -27.59 11.11 16.30
N ILE A 142 -26.51 11.22 15.51
CA ILE A 142 -25.28 10.42 15.68
C ILE A 142 -24.66 10.53 17.08
N SER A 143 -24.71 11.72 17.70
CA SER A 143 -24.13 11.94 19.04
C SER A 143 -24.82 11.14 20.15
N LYS A 144 -26.03 10.62 19.88
CA LYS A 144 -26.79 9.77 20.80
C LYS A 144 -26.64 8.27 20.51
N LEU A 145 -25.98 7.91 19.40
CA LEU A 145 -25.84 6.53 18.91
C LEU A 145 -24.43 5.97 19.10
N LEU A 146 -23.43 6.85 19.22
CA LEU A 146 -22.05 6.51 19.56
C LEU A 146 -21.88 6.26 21.06
#